data_AF-A0A8H7UF67-F1
#
_entry.id   AF-A0A8H7UF67-F1
#
_cell.length_a   1.000
_cell.length_b   1.000
_cell.length_c   1.000
_cell.angle_alpha   90.00
_cell.angle_beta   90.00
_cell.angle_gamma   90.00
#
_symmetry.space_group_name_H-M   'P 1'
#
loop_
_entity.id
_entity.type
_entity.pdbx_description
1 polymer ?
#
loop_
_entity_poly.entity_id
_entity_poly.type
_entity_poly.pdbx_seq_one_letter_code
_entity_poly.pdbx_strand_id
1 'polypeptide(L)'
;MSLQQSLLENALKKATKEAEKLKLNDTPQPIDRDEARRHQNLVDLIHEKRQRVLELSKQAKERDVNRKLVDAREIDFETKVMLSEIVVVATTKADTKKRNRNPIQSRNILVMETRGMLEKDEALKELLAKKHLIGTTAELEQALLLLQQELAAAKEQLSEQQEMLQEHQQVRDALTKKLIDVEAAIDSEESPIGKLREEYRDMNANYRRIMNNLHDFLDQTYPPKSVRISARAPPGGQEDMEVEFSLKDLLMELMNASYNSPNSYLRLEEGTYWPPYIETLIKARIVVRHPTDATKLKLEDYRL
;
A
#
# COMPACT_ATOMS: atom_id res chain seq x y z
N MET A 1 1.75 -7.71 -36.72
CA MET A 1 2.61 -6.68 -36.11
C MET A 1 2.53 -5.41 -36.95
N SER A 2 2.21 -4.28 -36.34
CA SER A 2 0.85 -3.74 -36.27
C SER A 2 0.89 -2.39 -36.98
N LEU A 3 -0.18 -2.00 -37.69
CA LEU A 3 -0.36 -0.68 -38.33
C LEU A 3 -0.06 0.50 -37.36
N GLN A 4 -0.14 0.24 -36.06
CA GLN A 4 0.17 1.19 -34.98
C GLN A 4 1.68 1.48 -34.84
N GLN A 5 2.57 0.53 -35.16
CA GLN A 5 4.02 0.76 -35.12
C GLN A 5 4.48 1.68 -36.24
N SER A 6 3.94 1.55 -37.46
CA SER A 6 4.28 2.45 -38.57
C SER A 6 3.73 3.86 -38.38
N LEU A 7 2.55 4.00 -37.74
CA LEU A 7 1.99 5.29 -37.34
C LEU A 7 2.88 6.00 -36.31
N LEU A 8 3.38 5.27 -35.31
CA LEU A 8 4.26 5.82 -34.29
C LEU A 8 5.62 6.25 -34.88
N GLU A 9 6.17 5.46 -35.80
CA GLU A 9 7.45 5.76 -36.45
C GLU A 9 7.34 6.98 -37.40
N ASN A 10 6.20 7.12 -38.09
CA ASN A 10 5.92 8.30 -38.91
C ASN A 10 5.67 9.55 -38.06
N ALA A 11 5.00 9.43 -36.92
CA ALA A 11 4.81 10.53 -35.97
C ALA A 11 6.15 11.00 -35.39
N LEU A 12 7.04 10.06 -35.05
CA LEU A 12 8.41 10.38 -34.59
C LEU A 12 9.24 11.07 -35.69
N LYS A 13 9.21 10.57 -36.93
CA LYS A 13 9.92 11.19 -38.07
C LYS A 13 9.38 12.59 -38.42
N LYS A 14 8.09 12.84 -38.18
CA LYS A 14 7.48 14.16 -38.38
C LYS A 14 7.91 15.12 -37.26
N ALA A 15 7.88 14.67 -36.01
CA ALA A 15 8.32 15.46 -34.86
C ALA A 15 9.82 15.81 -34.93
N THR A 16 10.68 14.90 -35.40
CA THR A 16 12.12 15.20 -35.56
C THR A 16 12.38 16.20 -36.68
N LYS A 17 11.64 16.14 -37.79
CA LYS A 17 11.72 17.14 -38.87
C LYS A 17 11.20 18.51 -38.45
N GLU A 18 10.16 18.57 -37.61
CA GLU A 18 9.67 19.83 -37.05
C GLU A 18 10.67 20.41 -36.04
N ALA A 19 11.33 19.57 -35.24
CA ALA A 19 12.40 20.00 -34.34
C ALA A 19 13.67 20.47 -35.07
N GLU A 20 14.03 19.85 -36.19
CA GLU A 20 15.16 20.31 -37.03
C GLU A 20 14.86 21.64 -37.74
N LYS A 21 13.60 21.89 -38.14
CA LYS A 21 13.18 23.18 -38.70
C LYS A 21 13.21 24.32 -37.70
N LEU A 22 12.99 24.03 -36.40
CA LEU A 22 13.09 25.02 -35.33
C LEU A 22 14.55 25.39 -34.97
N LYS A 23 15.53 24.53 -35.30
CA LYS A 23 16.96 24.79 -35.00
C LYS A 23 17.67 25.73 -35.99
N LEU A 24 17.05 26.08 -37.11
CA LEU A 24 17.72 26.83 -38.18
C LEU A 24 17.47 28.35 -38.16
N ASN A 25 16.69 28.88 -37.21
CA ASN A 25 16.28 30.28 -37.19
C ASN A 25 16.69 31.11 -35.96
N ASP A 26 17.51 30.58 -35.05
CA ASP A 26 17.96 31.36 -33.89
C ASP A 26 19.25 32.13 -34.23
N THR A 27 19.05 33.36 -34.68
CA THR A 27 20.09 34.40 -34.59
C THR A 27 20.20 34.77 -33.10
N PRO A 28 21.39 34.84 -32.48
CA PRO A 28 21.49 35.02 -31.04
C PRO A 28 21.12 36.46 -30.67
N GLN A 29 19.90 36.66 -30.15
CA GLN A 29 19.59 37.87 -29.41
C GLN A 29 20.15 37.75 -27.97
N PRO A 30 20.60 38.85 -27.37
CA PRO A 30 21.23 38.82 -26.06
C PRO A 30 20.14 38.53 -25.02
N ILE A 31 20.22 37.34 -24.43
CA ILE A 31 19.26 36.84 -23.44
C ILE A 31 19.37 37.69 -22.17
N ASP A 32 18.25 38.31 -21.81
CA ASP A 32 18.08 39.02 -20.55
C ASP A 32 18.29 38.07 -19.35
N ARG A 33 18.95 38.58 -18.30
CA ARG A 33 19.36 37.78 -17.13
C ARG A 33 18.16 37.19 -16.39
N ASP A 34 17.00 37.83 -16.46
CA ASP A 34 15.79 37.32 -15.82
C ASP A 34 15.09 36.25 -16.64
N GLU A 35 15.20 36.29 -17.97
CA GLU A 35 14.78 35.18 -18.82
C GLU A 35 15.66 33.94 -18.60
N ALA A 36 16.97 34.12 -18.46
CA ALA A 36 17.90 33.04 -18.09
C ALA A 36 17.58 32.44 -16.71
N ARG A 37 17.17 33.25 -15.74
CA ARG A 37 16.73 32.79 -14.41
C ARG A 37 15.40 32.05 -14.45
N ARG A 38 14.43 32.51 -15.24
CA ARG A 38 13.15 31.79 -15.44
C ARG A 38 13.38 30.45 -16.12
N HIS A 39 14.26 30.39 -17.12
CA HIS A 39 14.67 29.14 -17.74
C HIS A 39 15.38 28.23 -16.73
N GLN A 40 16.27 28.76 -15.89
CA GLN A 40 16.93 27.98 -14.85
C GLN A 40 15.93 27.42 -13.83
N ASN A 41 14.99 28.24 -13.34
CA ASN A 41 13.95 27.80 -12.40
C ASN A 41 13.03 26.74 -13.02
N LEU A 42 12.70 26.86 -14.31
CA LEU A 42 11.91 25.86 -15.02
C LEU A 42 12.70 24.55 -15.19
N VAL A 43 13.98 24.63 -15.50
CA VAL A 43 14.89 23.47 -15.57
C VAL A 43 15.01 22.79 -14.21
N ASP A 44 15.13 23.56 -13.13
CA ASP A 44 15.22 23.05 -11.76
C ASP A 44 13.90 22.37 -11.33
N LEU A 45 12.75 22.97 -11.68
CA LEU A 45 11.43 22.38 -11.42
C LEU A 45 11.21 21.09 -12.22
N ILE A 46 11.63 21.05 -13.48
CA ILE A 46 11.59 19.83 -14.31
C ILE A 46 12.51 18.77 -13.71
N HIS A 47 13.67 19.17 -13.20
CA HIS A 47 14.61 18.25 -12.57
C HIS A 47 14.04 17.69 -11.25
N GLU A 48 13.38 18.51 -10.44
CA GLU A 48 12.70 18.11 -9.21
C GLU A 48 11.56 17.14 -9.51
N LYS A 49 10.71 17.45 -10.50
CA LYS A 49 9.62 16.55 -10.92
C LYS A 49 10.15 15.22 -11.43
N ARG A 50 11.25 15.20 -12.20
CA ARG A 50 11.91 13.97 -12.64
C ARG A 50 12.45 13.14 -11.48
N GLN A 51 13.09 13.77 -10.50
CA GLN A 51 13.57 13.07 -9.29
C GLN A 51 12.42 12.45 -8.51
N ARG A 52 11.31 13.19 -8.35
CA ARG A 52 10.12 12.69 -7.66
C ARG A 52 9.46 11.52 -8.37
N VAL A 53 9.44 11.52 -9.71
CA VAL A 53 8.97 10.37 -10.52
C VAL A 53 9.91 9.17 -10.36
N LEU A 54 11.23 9.39 -10.31
CA LEU A 54 12.21 8.33 -10.05
C LEU A 54 12.05 7.72 -8.66
N GLU A 55 11.84 8.53 -7.63
CA GLU A 55 11.56 8.07 -6.27
C GLU A 55 10.26 7.26 -6.19
N LEU A 56 9.17 7.77 -6.78
CA LEU A 56 7.90 7.05 -6.83
C LEU A 56 8.02 5.73 -7.59
N SER A 57 8.81 5.69 -8.68
CA SER A 57 9.10 4.47 -9.43
C SER A 57 9.91 3.47 -8.60
N LYS A 58 10.90 3.94 -7.83
CA LYS A 58 11.67 3.09 -6.90
C LYS A 58 10.78 2.53 -5.79
N GLN A 59 9.92 3.36 -5.21
CA GLN A 59 8.98 2.95 -4.16
C GLN A 59 7.93 1.96 -4.69
N ALA A 60 7.46 2.13 -5.94
CA ALA A 60 6.57 1.18 -6.59
C ALA A 60 7.25 -0.17 -6.84
N LYS A 61 8.52 -0.18 -7.26
CA LYS A 61 9.31 -1.41 -7.41
C LYS A 61 9.54 -2.11 -6.06
N GLU A 62 9.83 -1.37 -4.99
CA GLU A 62 9.95 -1.93 -3.64
C GLU A 62 8.62 -2.55 -3.16
N ARG A 63 7.49 -1.90 -3.43
CA ARG A 63 6.17 -2.47 -3.11
C ARG A 63 5.88 -3.75 -3.90
N ASP A 64 6.23 -3.80 -5.18
CA ASP A 64 6.04 -4.99 -6.01
C ASP A 64 6.97 -6.15 -5.56
N VAL A 65 8.21 -5.85 -5.17
CA VAL A 65 9.13 -6.83 -4.58
C VAL A 65 8.61 -7.34 -3.23
N ASN A 66 8.10 -6.45 -2.37
CA ASN A 66 7.51 -6.85 -1.09
C ASN A 66 6.25 -7.69 -1.27
N ARG A 67 5.40 -7.36 -2.24
CA ARG A 67 4.22 -8.16 -2.59
C ARG A 67 4.63 -9.57 -3.04
N LYS A 68 5.60 -9.67 -3.96
CA LYS A 68 6.15 -10.97 -4.40
C LYS A 68 6.80 -11.76 -3.26
N LEU A 69 7.41 -11.09 -2.27
CA LEU A 69 7.95 -11.73 -1.07
C LEU A 69 6.87 -12.24 -0.12
N VAL A 70 5.75 -11.53 0.01
CA VAL A 70 4.59 -11.98 0.78
C VAL A 70 3.96 -13.20 0.09
N ASP A 71 3.71 -13.10 -1.22
CA ASP A 71 3.17 -14.21 -2.02
C ASP A 71 4.11 -15.44 -1.96
N ALA A 72 5.43 -15.24 -2.03
CA ALA A 72 6.41 -16.32 -1.89
C ALA A 72 6.46 -16.93 -0.49
N ARG A 73 6.23 -16.13 0.57
CA ARG A 73 6.13 -16.63 1.95
C ARG A 73 4.83 -17.40 2.18
N GLU A 74 3.74 -17.01 1.53
CA GLU A 74 2.46 -17.71 1.58
C GLU A 74 2.57 -19.07 0.88
N ILE A 75 3.21 -19.12 -0.30
CA ILE A 75 3.55 -20.38 -0.98
C ILE A 75 4.53 -21.23 -0.15
N ASP A 76 5.53 -20.64 0.50
CA ASP A 76 6.46 -21.36 1.40
C ASP A 76 5.74 -21.90 2.66
N PHE A 77 4.73 -21.18 3.16
CA PHE A 77 3.90 -21.64 4.27
C PHE A 77 3.00 -22.81 3.85
N GLU A 78 2.29 -22.69 2.72
CA GLU A 78 1.45 -23.78 2.18
C GLU A 78 2.29 -25.02 1.86
N THR A 79 3.47 -24.86 1.27
CA THR A 79 4.37 -25.99 0.98
C THR A 79 4.96 -26.59 2.25
N LYS A 80 5.27 -25.79 3.29
CA LYS A 80 5.68 -26.31 4.60
C LYS A 80 4.56 -27.06 5.32
N VAL A 81 3.32 -26.59 5.24
CA VAL A 81 2.15 -27.30 5.77
C VAL A 81 1.99 -28.64 5.03
N MET A 82 2.02 -28.64 3.70
CA MET A 82 1.93 -29.88 2.90
C MET A 82 3.10 -30.83 3.19
N LEU A 83 4.32 -30.34 3.30
CA LEU A 83 5.49 -31.14 3.66
C LEU A 83 5.38 -31.68 5.10
N SER A 84 4.83 -30.91 6.03
CA SER A 84 4.59 -31.39 7.40
C SER A 84 3.55 -32.50 7.44
N GLU A 85 2.48 -32.41 6.65
CA GLU A 85 1.49 -33.48 6.50
C GLU A 85 2.11 -34.72 5.87
N ILE A 86 2.92 -34.56 4.80
CA ILE A 86 3.63 -35.68 4.17
C ILE A 86 4.63 -36.32 5.14
N VAL A 87 5.34 -35.53 5.96
CA VAL A 87 6.27 -36.04 6.97
C VAL A 87 5.52 -36.78 8.07
N VAL A 88 4.39 -36.29 8.56
CA VAL A 88 3.54 -36.99 9.54
C VAL A 88 2.98 -38.29 8.97
N VAL A 89 2.55 -38.29 7.70
CA VAL A 89 2.11 -39.51 7.00
C VAL A 89 3.27 -40.48 6.74
N ALA A 90 4.48 -39.98 6.51
CA ALA A 90 5.67 -40.80 6.29
C ALA A 90 6.23 -41.38 7.60
N THR A 91 6.18 -40.63 8.72
CA THR A 91 6.59 -41.13 10.04
C THR A 91 5.61 -42.16 10.55
N THR A 92 4.29 -41.93 10.43
CA THR A 92 3.28 -42.95 10.76
C THR A 92 3.40 -44.22 9.90
N LYS A 93 3.71 -44.09 8.59
CA LYS A 93 4.04 -45.24 7.72
C LYS A 93 5.38 -45.91 8.05
N ALA A 94 6.37 -45.16 8.53
CA ALA A 94 7.66 -45.70 8.93
C ALA A 94 7.59 -46.39 10.30
N ASP A 95 6.79 -45.88 11.22
CA ASP A 95 6.57 -46.45 12.55
C ASP A 95 5.74 -47.73 12.47
N THR A 96 4.71 -47.78 11.62
CA THR A 96 4.02 -49.04 11.29
C THR A 96 4.95 -50.06 10.63
N LYS A 97 5.90 -49.63 9.77
CA LYS A 97 6.89 -50.51 9.12
C LYS A 97 8.03 -50.97 10.04
N LYS A 98 8.45 -50.17 11.03
CA LYS A 98 9.46 -50.55 12.04
C LYS A 98 8.89 -51.48 13.10
N ARG A 99 7.64 -51.26 13.52
CA ARG A 99 6.92 -52.15 14.45
C ARG A 99 6.73 -53.56 13.87
N ASN A 100 6.66 -53.69 12.54
CA ASN A 100 6.48 -54.96 11.83
C ASN A 100 7.80 -55.67 11.41
N ARG A 101 8.98 -55.05 11.58
CA ARG A 101 10.27 -55.63 11.15
C ARG A 101 11.02 -56.40 12.23
N ASN A 102 10.81 -56.08 13.51
CA ASN A 102 11.55 -56.71 14.60
C ASN A 102 11.16 -58.18 14.91
N PRO A 103 9.93 -58.70 14.68
CA PRO A 103 9.67 -60.13 14.93
C PRO A 103 10.10 -61.04 13.77
N ILE A 104 10.33 -60.52 12.56
CA ILE A 104 10.61 -61.33 11.36
C ILE A 104 12.08 -61.75 11.28
N GLN A 105 13.03 -60.87 11.65
CA GLN A 105 14.46 -61.18 11.59
C GLN A 105 14.89 -62.21 12.65
N SER A 106 14.36 -62.13 13.88
CA SER A 106 14.65 -63.12 14.92
C SER A 106 14.02 -64.49 14.64
N ARG A 107 12.88 -64.53 13.93
CA ARG A 107 12.18 -65.77 13.55
C ARG A 107 12.91 -66.52 12.43
N ASN A 108 13.53 -65.83 11.48
CA ASN A 108 14.30 -66.48 10.40
C ASN A 108 15.55 -67.21 10.90
N ILE A 109 16.20 -66.71 11.96
CA ILE A 109 17.38 -67.38 12.56
C ILE A 109 16.95 -68.66 13.29
N LEU A 110 15.85 -68.61 14.06
CA LEU A 110 15.33 -69.77 14.79
C LEU A 110 14.75 -70.87 13.87
N VAL A 111 14.20 -70.48 12.71
CA VAL A 111 13.66 -71.41 11.70
C VAL A 111 14.77 -72.13 10.93
N MET A 112 15.95 -71.52 10.77
CA MET A 112 17.09 -72.18 10.11
C MET A 112 17.78 -73.21 11.02
N GLU A 113 17.87 -72.95 12.33
CA GLU A 113 18.44 -73.89 13.31
C GLU A 113 17.58 -75.14 13.53
N THR A 114 16.26 -74.99 13.47
CA THR A 114 15.32 -76.12 13.65
C THR A 114 15.16 -76.99 12.40
N ARG A 115 15.54 -76.49 11.21
CA ARG A 115 15.41 -77.21 9.93
C ARG A 115 16.39 -78.38 9.79
N GLY A 116 17.56 -78.33 10.44
CA GLY A 116 18.58 -79.39 10.37
C GLY A 116 18.27 -80.64 11.19
N MET A 117 17.29 -80.59 12.11
CA MET A 117 16.96 -81.72 13.01
C MET A 117 15.62 -82.41 12.70
N LEU A 118 14.81 -81.91 11.75
CA LEU A 118 13.44 -82.37 11.50
C LEU A 118 13.25 -83.32 10.30
N GLU A 119 14.31 -83.79 9.66
CA GLU A 119 14.18 -84.57 8.43
C GLU A 119 13.57 -85.97 8.60
N LYS A 120 13.47 -86.51 9.82
CA LYS A 120 13.12 -87.93 10.04
C LYS A 120 11.76 -88.21 10.71
N ASP A 121 10.99 -87.21 11.09
CA ASP A 121 9.74 -87.45 11.84
C ASP A 121 8.59 -86.56 11.35
N GLU A 122 7.58 -87.18 10.74
CA GLU A 122 6.45 -86.53 10.08
C GLU A 122 5.49 -85.87 11.09
N ALA A 123 5.36 -86.46 12.27
CA ALA A 123 4.56 -85.92 13.37
C ALA A 123 5.12 -84.59 13.90
N LEU A 124 6.45 -84.42 13.92
CA LEU A 124 7.13 -83.20 14.35
C LEU A 124 6.91 -82.04 13.36
N LYS A 125 6.88 -82.32 12.06
CA LYS A 125 6.57 -81.32 11.01
C LYS A 125 5.13 -80.83 11.13
N GLU A 126 4.18 -81.75 11.34
CA GLU A 126 2.76 -81.41 11.51
C GLU A 126 2.53 -80.57 12.76
N LEU A 127 3.19 -80.90 13.87
CA LEU A 127 3.06 -80.17 15.13
C LEU A 127 3.66 -78.76 15.04
N LEU A 128 4.78 -78.60 14.33
CA LEU A 128 5.41 -77.30 14.07
C LEU A 128 4.55 -76.44 13.13
N ALA A 129 3.93 -77.03 12.11
CA ALA A 129 2.99 -76.36 11.23
C ALA A 129 1.73 -75.89 11.98
N LYS A 130 1.15 -76.74 12.84
CA LYS A 130 0.01 -76.37 13.70
C LYS A 130 0.37 -75.25 14.66
N LYS A 131 1.53 -75.32 15.33
CA LYS A 131 2.02 -74.25 16.22
C LYS A 131 2.21 -72.94 15.47
N HIS A 132 2.76 -72.99 14.26
CA HIS A 132 2.94 -71.82 13.41
C HIS A 132 1.59 -71.22 13.02
N LEU A 133 0.63 -72.03 12.58
CA LEU A 133 -0.72 -71.59 12.22
C LEU A 133 -1.45 -70.94 13.40
N ILE A 134 -1.35 -71.53 14.60
CA ILE A 134 -1.93 -70.98 15.83
C ILE A 134 -1.26 -69.64 16.18
N GLY A 135 0.07 -69.54 16.06
CA GLY A 135 0.78 -68.28 16.28
C GLY A 135 0.36 -67.20 15.28
N THR A 136 0.28 -67.53 14.00
CA THR A 136 -0.12 -66.56 12.97
C THR A 136 -1.59 -66.15 13.08
N THR A 137 -2.48 -67.05 13.50
CA THR A 137 -3.89 -66.71 13.71
C THR A 137 -4.05 -65.79 14.91
N ALA A 138 -3.35 -66.03 16.01
CA ALA A 138 -3.33 -65.13 17.16
C ALA A 138 -2.74 -63.75 16.82
N GLU A 139 -1.66 -63.69 16.03
CA GLU A 139 -1.07 -62.43 15.54
C GLU A 139 -2.05 -61.64 14.65
N LEU A 140 -2.79 -62.33 13.78
CA LEU A 140 -3.82 -61.72 12.92
C LEU A 140 -5.02 -61.23 13.72
N GLU A 141 -5.47 -61.97 14.73
CA GLU A 141 -6.54 -61.55 15.64
C GLU A 141 -6.15 -60.28 16.42
N GLN A 142 -4.92 -60.20 16.90
CA GLN A 142 -4.41 -58.98 17.55
C GLN A 142 -4.35 -57.80 16.59
N ALA A 143 -3.89 -58.01 15.35
CA ALA A 143 -3.88 -56.97 14.33
C ALA A 143 -5.31 -56.51 13.97
N LEU A 144 -6.27 -57.43 13.90
CA LEU A 144 -7.68 -57.11 13.68
C LEU A 144 -8.26 -56.24 14.80
N LEU A 145 -7.96 -56.56 16.06
CA LEU A 145 -8.41 -55.75 17.20
C LEU A 145 -7.81 -54.34 17.17
N LEU A 146 -6.53 -54.21 16.86
CA LEU A 146 -5.89 -52.90 16.72
C LEU A 146 -6.52 -52.09 15.60
N LEU A 147 -6.74 -52.69 14.43
CA LEU A 147 -7.39 -52.02 13.31
C LEU A 147 -8.84 -51.61 13.62
N GLN A 148 -9.57 -52.43 14.38
CA GLN A 148 -10.92 -52.08 14.84
C GLN A 148 -10.92 -50.90 15.79
N GLN A 149 -9.95 -50.83 16.71
CA GLN A 149 -9.78 -49.70 17.62
C GLN A 149 -9.39 -48.42 16.87
N GLU A 150 -8.42 -48.50 15.95
CA GLU A 150 -8.02 -47.37 15.11
C GLU A 150 -9.19 -46.86 14.25
N LEU A 151 -10.00 -47.76 13.70
CA LEU A 151 -11.19 -47.41 12.94
C LEU A 151 -12.25 -46.74 13.82
N ALA A 152 -12.46 -47.20 15.04
CA ALA A 152 -13.38 -46.58 15.99
C ALA A 152 -12.92 -45.16 16.36
N ALA A 153 -11.64 -44.99 16.71
CA ALA A 153 -11.05 -43.69 17.02
C ALA A 153 -11.14 -42.71 15.84
N ALA A 154 -10.86 -43.17 14.61
CA ALA A 154 -10.98 -42.34 13.42
C ALA A 154 -12.43 -41.90 13.14
N LYS A 155 -13.41 -42.76 13.44
CA LYS A 155 -14.84 -42.41 13.31
C LYS A 155 -15.28 -41.39 14.35
N GLU A 156 -14.81 -41.52 15.59
CA GLU A 156 -15.08 -40.56 16.65
C GLU A 156 -14.49 -39.18 16.30
N GLN A 157 -13.22 -39.13 15.89
CA GLN A 157 -12.59 -37.91 15.41
C GLN A 157 -13.33 -37.29 14.23
N LEU A 158 -13.82 -38.10 13.28
CA LEU A 158 -14.61 -37.59 12.17
C LEU A 158 -15.91 -36.93 12.65
N SER A 159 -16.58 -37.51 13.65
CA SER A 159 -17.80 -36.95 14.25
C SER A 159 -17.52 -35.61 14.93
N GLU A 160 -16.47 -35.53 15.75
CA GLU A 160 -16.06 -34.29 16.43
C GLU A 160 -15.72 -33.18 15.43
N GLN A 161 -14.98 -33.52 14.36
CA GLN A 161 -14.64 -32.56 13.31
C GLN A 161 -15.88 -32.06 12.54
N GLN A 162 -16.88 -32.92 12.34
CA GLN A 162 -18.14 -32.53 11.72
C GLN A 162 -18.93 -31.56 12.59
N GLU A 163 -18.99 -31.80 13.91
CA GLU A 163 -19.63 -30.89 14.86
C GLU A 163 -18.92 -29.54 14.90
N MET A 164 -17.59 -29.52 15.02
CA MET A 164 -16.81 -28.28 14.97
C MET A 164 -17.01 -27.51 13.67
N LEU A 165 -17.08 -28.21 12.53
CA LEU A 165 -17.34 -27.55 11.24
C LEU A 165 -18.72 -26.88 11.24
N GLN A 166 -19.73 -27.52 11.82
CA GLN A 166 -21.08 -26.95 11.92
C GLN A 166 -21.09 -25.71 12.82
N GLU A 167 -20.41 -25.73 13.96
CA GLU A 167 -20.26 -24.58 14.84
C GLU A 167 -19.57 -23.41 14.13
N HIS A 168 -18.46 -23.69 13.43
CA HIS A 168 -17.74 -22.67 12.66
C HIS A 168 -18.61 -22.07 11.54
N GLN A 169 -19.44 -22.87 10.88
CA GLN A 169 -20.40 -22.37 9.89
C GLN A 169 -21.43 -21.44 10.53
N GLN A 170 -21.98 -21.80 11.68
CA GLN A 170 -22.93 -20.95 12.41
C GLN A 170 -22.31 -19.60 12.82
N VAL A 171 -21.08 -19.63 13.34
CA VAL A 171 -20.35 -18.41 13.71
C VAL A 171 -20.10 -17.54 12.48
N ARG A 172 -19.63 -18.13 11.37
CA ARG A 172 -19.40 -17.41 10.12
C ARG A 172 -20.69 -16.75 9.63
N ASP A 173 -21.80 -17.47 9.64
CA ASP A 173 -23.07 -16.95 9.14
C ASP A 173 -23.62 -15.83 10.05
N ALA A 174 -23.43 -15.95 11.37
CA ALA A 174 -23.78 -14.89 12.33
C ALA A 174 -22.93 -13.62 12.12
N LEU A 175 -21.61 -13.78 11.93
CA LEU A 175 -20.70 -12.67 11.64
C LEU A 175 -21.02 -12.02 10.30
N THR A 176 -21.32 -12.81 9.27
CA THR A 176 -21.67 -12.31 7.93
C THR A 176 -22.93 -11.45 7.99
N LYS A 177 -23.95 -11.89 8.75
CA LYS A 177 -25.16 -11.07 8.99
C LYS A 177 -24.83 -9.76 9.70
N LYS A 178 -24.01 -9.82 10.76
CA LYS A 178 -23.59 -8.61 11.48
C LYS A 178 -22.81 -7.63 10.61
N LEU A 179 -21.99 -8.15 9.70
CA LEU A 179 -21.24 -7.33 8.75
C LEU A 179 -22.20 -6.61 7.79
N ILE A 180 -23.17 -7.32 7.23
CA ILE A 180 -24.22 -6.73 6.38
C ILE A 180 -25.03 -5.68 7.14
N ASP A 181 -25.42 -5.96 8.40
CA ASP A 181 -26.16 -5.00 9.24
C ASP A 181 -25.34 -3.72 9.50
N VAL A 182 -24.03 -3.86 9.72
CA VAL A 182 -23.12 -2.74 9.95
C VAL A 182 -22.89 -1.95 8.67
N GLU A 183 -22.70 -2.60 7.53
CA GLU A 183 -22.59 -1.93 6.23
C GLU A 183 -23.87 -1.15 5.91
N ALA A 184 -25.04 -1.76 6.08
CA ALA A 184 -26.32 -1.08 5.92
C ALA A 184 -26.49 0.09 6.91
N ALA A 185 -25.98 -0.04 8.13
CA ALA A 185 -25.99 1.05 9.11
C ALA A 185 -24.98 2.16 8.75
N ILE A 186 -23.84 1.86 8.15
CA ILE A 186 -22.87 2.88 7.70
C ILE A 186 -23.43 3.67 6.50
N ASP A 187 -24.14 2.98 5.60
CA ASP A 187 -24.77 3.61 4.43
C ASP A 187 -26.07 4.35 4.77
N SER A 188 -26.66 4.09 5.95
CA SER A 188 -27.81 4.83 6.46
C SER A 188 -27.42 6.23 6.94
N GLU A 189 -28.07 7.25 6.39
CA GLU A 189 -27.88 8.66 6.79
C GLU A 189 -28.21 8.92 8.28
N GLU A 190 -29.04 8.07 8.91
CA GLU A 190 -29.42 8.22 10.32
C GLU A 190 -28.36 7.74 11.31
N SER A 191 -27.36 7.00 10.84
CA SER A 191 -26.24 6.52 11.65
C SER A 191 -25.36 7.66 12.14
N PRO A 192 -24.72 7.56 13.33
CA PRO A 192 -23.81 8.58 13.82
C PRO A 192 -22.68 8.91 12.83
N ILE A 193 -22.24 7.93 12.04
CA ILE A 193 -21.21 8.12 11.00
C ILE A 193 -21.81 8.85 9.78
N GLY A 194 -23.04 8.51 9.41
CA GLY A 194 -23.79 9.19 8.33
C GLY A 194 -24.00 10.67 8.64
N LYS A 195 -24.50 10.99 9.84
CA LYS A 195 -24.69 12.36 10.33
C LYS A 195 -23.39 13.16 10.35
N LEU A 196 -22.29 12.57 10.83
CA LEU A 196 -20.99 13.24 10.85
C LEU A 196 -20.48 13.54 9.42
N ARG A 197 -20.74 12.63 8.48
CA ARG A 197 -20.39 12.82 7.06
C ARG A 197 -21.21 13.92 6.41
N GLU A 198 -22.50 14.01 6.74
CA GLU A 198 -23.39 15.08 6.30
C GLU A 198 -22.95 16.43 6.87
N GLU A 199 -22.70 16.51 8.17
CA GLU A 199 -22.20 17.72 8.84
C GLU A 199 -20.87 18.18 8.23
N TYR A 200 -19.95 17.27 7.95
CA TYR A 200 -18.70 17.59 7.26
C TYR A 200 -18.93 18.11 5.83
N ARG A 201 -19.88 17.52 5.10
CA ARG A 201 -20.24 17.95 3.75
C ARG A 201 -20.83 19.36 3.78
N ASP A 202 -21.72 19.65 4.72
CA ASP A 202 -22.35 20.95 4.89
C ASP A 202 -21.34 22.02 5.30
N MET A 203 -20.46 21.71 6.26
CA MET A 203 -19.38 22.59 6.68
C MET A 203 -18.44 22.91 5.50
N ASN A 204 -18.06 21.91 4.71
CA ASN A 204 -17.20 22.12 3.54
C ASN A 204 -17.91 22.89 2.41
N ALA A 205 -19.20 22.67 2.20
CA ALA A 205 -19.99 23.44 1.24
C ALA A 205 -20.09 24.91 1.67
N ASN A 206 -20.33 25.16 2.96
CA ASN A 206 -20.36 26.51 3.51
C ASN A 206 -18.98 27.19 3.41
N TYR A 207 -17.90 26.48 3.74
CA TYR A 207 -16.53 26.98 3.58
C TYR A 207 -16.24 27.40 2.14
N ARG A 208 -16.55 26.54 1.15
CA ARG A 208 -16.38 26.86 -0.28
C ARG A 208 -17.20 28.08 -0.68
N ARG A 209 -18.45 28.17 -0.23
CA ARG A 209 -19.33 29.31 -0.51
C ARG A 209 -18.73 30.61 0.05
N ILE A 210 -18.26 30.60 1.30
CA ILE A 210 -17.64 31.76 1.94
C ILE A 210 -16.37 32.17 1.18
N MET A 211 -15.50 31.21 0.84
CA MET A 211 -14.27 31.48 0.11
C MET A 211 -14.52 32.02 -1.30
N ASN A 212 -15.52 31.49 -2.01
CA ASN A 212 -15.90 32.01 -3.32
C ASN A 212 -16.47 33.42 -3.21
N ASN A 213 -17.38 33.68 -2.26
CA ASN A 213 -17.90 35.03 -2.03
C ASN A 213 -16.79 36.03 -1.66
N LEU A 214 -15.79 35.60 -0.89
CA LEU A 214 -14.63 36.43 -0.56
C LEU A 214 -13.78 36.71 -1.80
N HIS A 215 -13.52 35.72 -2.65
CA HIS A 215 -12.83 35.93 -3.92
C HIS A 215 -13.60 36.92 -4.80
N ASP A 216 -14.90 36.71 -5.00
CA ASP A 216 -15.74 37.59 -5.83
C ASP A 216 -15.76 39.02 -5.28
N PHE A 217 -15.85 39.18 -3.95
CA PHE A 217 -15.80 40.49 -3.29
C PHE A 217 -14.44 41.19 -3.50
N LEU A 218 -13.34 40.45 -3.37
CA LEU A 218 -11.99 40.98 -3.57
C LEU A 218 -11.76 41.36 -5.04
N ASP A 219 -12.21 40.55 -5.99
CA ASP A 219 -12.07 40.83 -7.42
C ASP A 219 -12.88 42.08 -7.83
N GLN A 220 -14.05 42.30 -7.21
CA GLN A 220 -14.89 43.49 -7.46
C GLN A 220 -14.36 44.77 -6.78
N THR A 221 -13.86 44.66 -5.55
CA THR A 221 -13.52 45.84 -4.71
C THR A 221 -12.03 46.22 -4.79
N TYR A 222 -11.17 45.23 -4.99
CA TYR A 222 -9.71 45.36 -4.97
C TYR A 222 -9.09 44.67 -6.20
N PRO A 223 -9.31 45.22 -7.41
CA PRO A 223 -8.80 44.61 -8.63
C PRO A 223 -7.26 44.48 -8.59
N PRO A 224 -6.69 43.48 -9.28
CA PRO A 224 -5.26 43.31 -9.37
C PRO A 224 -4.56 44.57 -9.88
N LYS A 225 -3.38 44.87 -9.35
CA LYS A 225 -2.59 46.04 -9.75
C LYS A 225 -1.20 45.63 -10.20
N SER A 226 -0.74 46.19 -11.30
CA SER A 226 0.68 46.09 -11.67
C SER A 226 1.53 46.89 -10.68
N VAL A 227 2.47 46.21 -10.04
CA VAL A 227 3.50 46.83 -9.21
C VAL A 227 4.80 46.78 -10.00
N ARG A 228 5.50 47.91 -10.10
CA ARG A 228 6.81 47.99 -10.72
C ARG A 228 7.87 47.48 -9.76
N ILE A 229 8.49 46.36 -10.10
CA ILE A 229 9.66 45.88 -9.37
C ILE A 229 10.87 46.56 -9.98
N SER A 230 11.46 47.53 -9.26
CA SER A 230 12.77 48.05 -9.64
C SER A 230 13.81 47.01 -9.27
N ALA A 231 14.08 46.08 -10.18
CA ALA A 231 15.27 45.25 -10.08
C ALA A 231 16.47 46.19 -10.12
N ARG A 232 17.37 46.09 -9.15
CA ARG A 232 18.63 46.86 -9.11
C ARG A 232 19.53 46.41 -10.26
N ALA A 233 19.27 46.92 -11.45
CA ALA A 233 20.03 46.61 -12.66
C ALA A 233 21.27 47.53 -12.79
N PRO A 234 22.32 47.09 -13.51
CA PRO A 234 23.54 47.88 -13.74
C PRO A 234 23.23 49.18 -14.53
N PRO A 235 24.13 50.18 -14.54
CA PRO A 235 23.85 51.46 -15.18
C PRO A 235 23.77 51.27 -16.70
N GLY A 236 22.54 51.21 -17.26
CA GLY A 236 22.36 51.12 -18.71
C GLY A 236 21.04 50.59 -19.26
N GLY A 237 20.11 50.06 -18.45
CA GLY A 237 18.81 49.61 -18.96
C GLY A 237 17.78 49.48 -17.84
N GLN A 238 16.71 50.28 -17.90
CA GLN A 238 15.52 50.12 -17.08
C GLN A 238 14.57 49.18 -17.81
N GLU A 239 14.57 47.90 -17.48
CA GLU A 239 13.42 47.03 -17.74
C GLU A 239 12.64 46.94 -16.43
N ASP A 240 11.73 47.89 -16.23
CA ASP A 240 10.75 47.81 -15.16
C ASP A 240 9.84 46.60 -15.46
N MET A 241 10.06 45.47 -14.78
CA MET A 241 9.10 44.36 -14.82
C MET A 241 7.85 44.75 -14.04
N GLU A 242 6.73 44.85 -14.75
CA GLU A 242 5.41 45.01 -14.15
C GLU A 242 4.88 43.63 -13.72
N VAL A 243 4.81 43.40 -12.40
CA VAL A 243 4.22 42.19 -11.83
C VAL A 243 2.82 42.51 -11.34
N GLU A 244 1.84 41.71 -11.77
CA GLU A 244 0.46 41.85 -11.31
C GLU A 244 0.32 41.31 -9.89
N PHE A 245 -0.03 42.19 -8.96
CA PHE A 245 -0.26 41.88 -7.56
C PHE A 245 -1.77 41.83 -7.28
N SER A 246 -2.24 40.68 -6.76
CA SER A 246 -3.61 40.50 -6.30
C SER A 246 -3.67 40.40 -4.77
N LEU A 247 -4.61 41.14 -4.17
CA LEU A 247 -4.84 41.09 -2.71
C LEU A 247 -5.29 39.70 -2.26
N LYS A 248 -6.03 38.99 -3.11
CA LYS A 248 -6.47 37.60 -2.90
C LYS A 248 -5.29 36.66 -2.71
N ASP A 249 -4.24 36.80 -3.52
CA ASP A 249 -3.08 35.91 -3.46
C ASP A 249 -2.27 36.14 -2.18
N LEU A 250 -2.12 37.41 -1.77
CA LEU A 250 -1.53 37.76 -0.47
C LEU A 250 -2.34 37.16 0.69
N LEU A 251 -3.67 37.28 0.66
CA LEU A 251 -4.51 36.75 1.73
C LEU A 251 -4.45 35.22 1.78
N MET A 252 -4.41 34.56 0.62
CA MET A 252 -4.25 33.11 0.51
C MET A 252 -2.91 32.64 1.08
N GLU A 253 -1.82 33.33 0.75
CA GLU A 253 -0.48 33.05 1.28
C GLU A 253 -0.45 33.22 2.80
N LEU A 254 -1.05 34.29 3.32
CA LEU A 254 -1.18 34.54 4.75
C LEU A 254 -2.01 33.46 5.47
N MET A 255 -3.15 33.04 4.89
CA MET A 255 -4.00 31.98 5.46
C MET A 255 -3.27 30.64 5.47
N ASN A 256 -2.58 30.29 4.38
CA ASN A 256 -1.77 29.08 4.29
C ASN A 256 -0.60 29.11 5.30
N ALA A 257 0.05 30.27 5.47
CA ALA A 257 1.11 30.46 6.45
C ALA A 257 0.60 30.26 7.88
N SER A 258 -0.56 30.83 8.21
CA SER A 258 -1.20 30.67 9.53
C SER A 258 -1.61 29.22 9.81
N TYR A 259 -2.16 28.53 8.81
CA TYR A 259 -2.56 27.12 8.92
C TYR A 259 -1.37 26.18 9.13
N ASN A 260 -0.31 26.35 8.33
CA ASN A 260 0.88 25.49 8.39
C ASN A 260 1.77 25.81 9.60
N SER A 261 1.80 27.07 10.05
CA SER A 261 2.57 27.49 11.21
C SER A 261 1.87 28.65 11.94
N PRO A 262 1.21 28.37 13.09
CA PRO A 262 0.32 29.32 13.76
C PRO A 262 1.01 30.60 14.27
N ASN A 263 2.34 30.65 14.28
CA ASN A 263 3.14 31.80 14.70
C ASN A 263 4.13 32.30 13.63
N SER A 264 4.01 31.83 12.39
CA SER A 264 4.89 32.29 11.32
C SER A 264 4.50 33.68 10.85
N TYR A 265 5.51 34.54 10.68
CA TYR A 265 5.36 35.83 10.03
C TYR A 265 5.76 35.69 8.56
N LEU A 266 4.90 36.14 7.66
CA LEU A 266 5.22 36.31 6.26
C LEU A 266 6.17 37.50 6.09
N ARG A 267 7.27 37.31 5.37
CA ARG A 267 8.22 38.38 5.05
C ARG A 267 7.83 39.02 3.73
N LEU A 268 7.58 40.32 3.76
CA LEU A 268 7.32 41.14 2.59
C LEU A 268 8.64 41.47 1.90
N GLU A 269 8.76 41.04 0.65
CA GLU A 269 9.81 41.49 -0.27
C GLU A 269 9.52 42.91 -0.78
N GLU A 270 10.55 43.75 -0.81
CA GLU A 270 10.45 45.13 -1.27
C GLU A 270 10.13 45.20 -2.77
N GLY A 271 9.13 46.01 -3.13
CA GLY A 271 8.72 46.19 -4.53
C GLY A 271 7.70 45.16 -5.05
N THR A 272 7.42 44.09 -4.30
CA THR A 272 6.51 43.01 -4.73
C THR A 272 5.04 43.28 -4.41
N TYR A 273 4.76 44.11 -3.40
CA TYR A 273 3.41 44.32 -2.86
C TYR A 273 2.95 45.77 -3.02
N TRP A 274 1.64 45.97 -3.21
CA TRP A 274 1.07 47.32 -3.24
C TRP A 274 0.83 47.84 -1.80
N PRO A 275 1.55 48.89 -1.33
CA PRO A 275 1.47 49.33 0.06
C PRO A 275 0.05 49.68 0.57
N PRO A 276 -0.84 50.30 -0.23
CA PRO A 276 -2.21 50.60 0.21
C PRO A 276 -3.05 49.36 0.54
N TYR A 277 -2.84 48.23 -0.14
CA TYR A 277 -3.53 46.98 0.19
C TYR A 277 -3.06 46.42 1.53
N ILE A 278 -1.75 46.47 1.80
CA ILE A 278 -1.20 46.07 3.10
C ILE A 278 -1.75 46.98 4.22
N GLU A 279 -1.78 48.30 4.00
CA GLU A 279 -2.34 49.24 4.98
C GLU A 279 -3.83 49.01 5.23
N THR A 280 -4.59 48.64 4.20
CA THR A 280 -6.02 48.35 4.33
C THR A 280 -6.24 47.14 5.23
N LEU A 281 -5.46 46.06 5.04
CA LEU A 281 -5.53 44.88 5.90
C LEU A 281 -5.15 45.18 7.36
N ILE A 282 -4.17 46.07 7.58
CA ILE A 282 -3.76 46.48 8.93
C ILE A 282 -4.85 47.34 9.59
N LYS A 283 -5.40 48.32 8.86
CA LYS A 283 -6.48 49.18 9.36
C LYS A 283 -7.74 48.39 9.68
N ALA A 284 -8.03 47.36 8.89
CA ALA A 284 -9.14 46.44 9.11
C ALA A 284 -8.90 45.46 10.27
N ARG A 285 -7.71 45.46 10.91
CA ARG A 285 -7.31 44.48 11.93
C ARG A 285 -7.49 43.04 11.43
N ILE A 286 -7.03 42.81 10.20
CA ILE A 286 -6.96 41.48 9.60
C ILE A 286 -5.55 40.89 9.77
N VAL A 287 -4.55 41.77 9.68
CA VAL A 287 -3.14 41.41 9.84
C VAL A 287 -2.47 42.28 10.90
N VAL A 288 -1.53 41.68 11.62
CA VAL A 288 -0.69 42.29 12.65
C VAL A 288 0.74 42.39 12.12
N ARG A 289 1.37 43.56 12.25
CA ARG A 289 2.80 43.76 11.97
C ARG A 289 3.66 43.25 13.11
N HIS A 290 4.85 42.73 12.77
CA HIS A 290 5.83 42.36 13.78
C HIS A 290 6.30 43.61 14.57
N PRO A 291 6.40 43.55 15.90
CA PRO A 291 6.71 44.71 16.74
C PRO A 291 8.10 45.31 16.49
N THR A 292 9.06 44.51 16.01
CA THR A 292 10.43 44.97 15.72
C THR A 292 10.79 45.03 14.24
N ASP A 293 9.92 44.52 13.35
CA ASP A 293 10.26 44.36 11.93
C ASP A 293 9.06 44.73 11.06
N ALA A 294 9.11 45.91 10.45
CA ALA A 294 8.01 46.42 9.63
C ALA A 294 7.78 45.62 8.33
N THR A 295 8.71 44.74 7.95
CA THR A 295 8.61 43.87 6.76
C THR A 295 7.90 42.55 7.05
N LYS A 296 7.51 42.28 8.30
CA LYS A 296 6.88 41.02 8.70
C LYS A 296 5.40 41.22 9.05
N LEU A 297 4.55 40.38 8.47
CA LEU A 297 3.10 40.36 8.69
C LEU A 297 2.62 38.99 9.15
N LYS A 298 1.61 38.96 10.01
CA LYS A 298 0.90 37.74 10.44
C LYS A 298 -0.60 38.01 10.40
N LEU A 299 -1.42 37.01 10.12
CA LEU A 299 -2.87 37.11 10.37
C LEU A 299 -3.15 37.24 11.86
N GLU A 300 -4.18 38.02 12.20
CA GLU A 300 -4.72 38.02 13.56
C GLU A 300 -5.28 36.64 13.91
N ASP A 301 -5.20 36.25 15.19
CA ASP A 301 -5.69 34.95 15.61
C ASP A 301 -7.19 35.01 15.85
N TYR A 302 -7.95 34.37 14.96
CA TYR A 302 -9.41 34.28 15.04
C TYR A 302 -9.90 33.00 15.72
N ARG A 303 -8.99 32.19 16.29
CA ARG A 303 -9.35 31.02 17.09
C ARG A 303 -9.85 31.49 18.47
N LEU A 304 -11.17 31.61 18.59
CA LEU A 304 -11.90 31.72 19.87
C LEU A 304 -12.33 30.34 20.35
#